data_AF-A0A6N2LX36-F1
#
_entry.id   AF-A0A6N2LX36-F1
#
_cell.length_a   1.000
_cell.length_b   1.000
_cell.length_c   1.000
_cell.angle_alpha   90.00
_cell.angle_beta   90.00
_cell.angle_gamma   90.00
#
_symmetry.space_group_name_H-M   'P 1'
#
loop_
_entity.id
_entity.type
_entity.pdbx_description
1 polymer ?
#
loop_
_entity_poly.entity_id
_entity_poly.type
_entity_poly.pdbx_seq_one_letter_code
_entity_poly.pdbx_strand_id
1 'polypeptide(L)'
;MERFDCLVVGPGLGRDPFLLDSVSEIIKHARQASIPIIIDGDGLFLVTDNLGLVSGYPLAILTPNVNEYKRLVQKVLNCEVNDQDAHGQLLSLAKQIGGVTILRKGMSDLISDGEIVKSVSNYGSPRRCGGQGDILSGSVAVFLSWARQLILANEGNLIISPTNPTMLGCIAGSALLRKAASLAFEDRKRSTLTTDIIECLGRSLEDICPAC
;
A
#
# COMPACT_ATOMS: atom_id res chain seq x y z
N MET A 1 -13.55 12.01 -12.89
CA MET A 1 -13.19 10.67 -12.39
C MET A 1 -14.29 10.05 -11.53
N GLU A 2 -15.56 10.40 -11.76
CA GLU A 2 -16.67 10.10 -10.83
C GLU A 2 -17.06 8.62 -10.71
N ARG A 3 -16.41 7.72 -11.47
CA ARG A 3 -16.68 6.28 -11.48
C ARG A 3 -15.61 5.43 -10.79
N PHE A 4 -14.58 6.06 -10.21
CA PHE A 4 -13.46 5.34 -9.59
C PHE A 4 -13.46 5.52 -8.07
N ASP A 5 -13.55 4.42 -7.33
CA ASP A 5 -13.45 4.44 -5.87
C ASP A 5 -12.00 4.55 -5.36
N CYS A 6 -11.03 4.11 -6.17
CA CYS A 6 -9.60 4.16 -5.88
C CYS A 6 -8.79 4.05 -7.18
N LEU A 7 -7.60 4.67 -7.20
CA LEU A 7 -6.65 4.58 -8.30
C LEU A 7 -5.36 3.88 -7.84
N VAL A 8 -4.92 2.87 -8.60
CA VAL A 8 -3.58 2.27 -8.43
C VAL A 8 -2.68 2.77 -9.54
N VAL A 9 -1.53 3.35 -9.17
CA VAL A 9 -0.52 3.89 -10.10
C VAL A 9 0.79 3.14 -9.89
N GLY A 10 1.35 2.58 -10.96
CA GLY A 10 2.64 1.90 -10.88
C GLY A 10 2.77 0.60 -11.66
N PRO A 11 1.84 -0.35 -11.52
CA PRO A 11 1.92 -1.63 -12.22
C PRO A 11 2.10 -1.45 -13.73
N GLY A 12 3.25 -1.87 -14.26
CA GLY A 12 3.56 -1.75 -15.69
C GLY A 12 3.73 -0.32 -16.21
N LEU A 13 3.88 0.68 -15.35
CA LEU A 13 3.96 2.09 -15.76
C LEU A 13 5.21 2.39 -16.59
N GLY A 14 6.36 1.81 -16.25
CA GLY A 14 7.62 2.17 -16.88
C GLY A 14 8.08 3.58 -16.52
N ARG A 15 9.06 4.10 -17.25
CA ARG A 15 9.76 5.37 -16.92
C ARG A 15 9.92 6.31 -18.12
N ASP A 16 9.04 6.16 -19.11
CA ASP A 16 9.00 7.07 -20.24
C ASP A 16 8.56 8.46 -19.76
N PRO A 17 9.33 9.54 -20.01
CA PRO A 17 9.03 10.87 -19.49
C PRO A 17 7.65 11.39 -19.89
N PHE A 18 7.21 11.15 -21.13
CA PHE A 18 5.91 11.63 -21.61
C PHE A 18 4.75 10.92 -20.88
N LEU A 19 4.89 9.62 -20.63
CA LEU A 19 3.93 8.87 -19.83
C LEU A 19 3.91 9.34 -18.36
N LEU A 20 5.08 9.62 -17.77
CA LEU A 20 5.19 10.11 -16.39
C LEU A 20 4.56 11.50 -16.21
N ASP A 21 4.68 12.39 -17.19
CA ASP A 21 4.00 13.69 -17.18
C ASP A 21 2.48 13.52 -17.23
N SER A 22 1.99 12.64 -18.10
CA SER A 22 0.56 12.34 -18.21
C SER A 22 0.00 11.75 -16.90
N VAL A 23 0.73 10.83 -16.27
CA VAL A 23 0.33 10.24 -14.99
C VAL A 23 0.37 11.26 -13.86
N SER A 24 1.31 12.20 -13.88
CA SER A 24 1.35 13.30 -12.91
C SER A 24 0.06 14.13 -12.96
N GLU A 25 -0.46 14.43 -14.15
CA GLU A 25 -1.74 15.12 -14.31
C GLU A 25 -2.92 14.28 -13.82
N ILE A 26 -2.93 12.97 -14.07
CA ILE A 26 -3.96 12.06 -13.54
C ILE A 26 -3.95 12.09 -12.01
N ILE A 27 -2.79 11.99 -11.35
CA ILE A 27 -2.68 12.05 -9.89
C ILE A 27 -3.24 13.38 -9.35
N LYS A 28 -2.93 14.51 -9.99
CA LYS A 28 -3.47 15.83 -9.60
C LYS A 28 -5.00 15.87 -9.68
N HIS A 29 -5.58 15.36 -10.76
CA HIS A 29 -7.04 15.31 -10.93
C HIS A 29 -7.70 14.35 -9.92
N ALA A 30 -7.08 13.21 -9.62
CA ALA A 30 -7.57 12.27 -8.61
C ALA A 30 -7.58 12.90 -7.22
N ARG A 31 -6.52 13.67 -6.88
CA ARG A 31 -6.43 14.44 -5.63
C ARG A 31 -7.53 15.50 -5.53
N GLN A 32 -7.78 16.26 -6.60
CA GLN A 32 -8.86 17.25 -6.63
C GLN A 32 -10.24 16.61 -6.43
N ALA A 33 -10.44 15.41 -6.96
CA ALA A 33 -11.66 14.63 -6.79
C ALA A 33 -11.72 13.86 -5.45
N SER A 34 -10.73 14.02 -4.56
CA SER A 34 -10.63 13.27 -3.29
C SER A 34 -10.71 11.75 -3.47
N ILE A 35 -10.17 11.23 -4.57
CA ILE A 35 -10.09 9.79 -4.86
C ILE A 35 -8.83 9.21 -4.22
N PRO A 36 -8.88 8.12 -3.45
CA PRO A 36 -7.68 7.51 -2.87
C PRO A 36 -6.74 6.98 -3.93
N ILE A 37 -5.44 7.11 -3.69
CA ILE A 37 -4.40 6.77 -4.66
C ILE A 37 -3.38 5.86 -3.99
N ILE A 38 -3.12 4.70 -4.60
CA ILE A 38 -2.05 3.80 -4.20
C ILE A 38 -0.93 3.93 -5.23
N ILE A 39 0.27 4.21 -4.74
CA ILE A 39 1.47 4.38 -5.54
C ILE A 39 2.39 3.17 -5.27
N ASP A 40 2.58 2.32 -6.28
CA ASP A 40 3.48 1.17 -6.24
C ASP A 40 4.52 1.23 -7.37
N GLY A 41 5.57 0.41 -7.28
CA GLY A 41 6.55 0.21 -8.36
C GLY A 41 7.08 1.52 -8.98
N ASP A 42 6.97 1.66 -10.30
CA ASP A 42 7.44 2.87 -11.01
C ASP A 42 6.62 4.13 -10.69
N GLY A 43 5.42 4.00 -10.12
CA GLY A 43 4.71 5.15 -9.55
C GLY A 43 5.49 5.76 -8.38
N LEU A 44 6.18 4.94 -7.58
CA LEU A 44 7.05 5.42 -6.49
C LEU A 44 8.29 6.11 -7.05
N PHE A 45 8.80 5.66 -8.20
CA PHE A 45 9.89 6.37 -8.89
C PHE A 45 9.47 7.82 -9.18
N LEU A 46 8.29 8.00 -9.79
CA LEU A 46 7.73 9.31 -10.12
C LEU A 46 7.52 10.18 -8.87
N VAL A 47 6.85 9.64 -7.86
CA VAL A 47 6.51 10.38 -6.63
C VAL A 47 7.75 10.71 -5.81
N THR A 48 8.78 9.87 -5.82
CA THR A 48 10.04 10.18 -5.12
C THR A 48 10.76 11.37 -5.76
N ASP A 49 10.67 11.53 -7.09
CA ASP A 49 11.26 12.68 -7.77
C ASP A 49 10.39 13.94 -7.64
N ASN A 50 9.06 13.79 -7.53
CA ASN A 50 8.12 14.87 -7.32
C ASN A 50 7.14 14.58 -6.16
N LEU A 51 7.61 14.80 -4.93
CA LEU A 51 6.83 14.55 -3.72
C LEU A 51 5.55 15.40 -3.64
N GLY A 52 5.51 16.56 -4.32
CA GLY A 52 4.34 17.45 -4.35
C GLY A 52 3.07 16.78 -4.91
N LEU A 53 3.22 15.69 -5.66
CA LEU A 53 2.10 14.91 -6.19
C LEU A 53 1.25 14.28 -5.08
N VAL A 54 1.87 13.84 -3.98
CA VAL A 54 1.20 13.16 -2.87
C VAL A 54 1.28 13.94 -1.55
N SER A 55 2.15 14.95 -1.47
CA SER A 55 2.38 15.66 -0.22
C SER A 55 1.13 16.37 0.30
N GLY A 56 0.83 16.15 1.58
CA GLY A 56 -0.38 16.67 2.22
C GLY A 56 -1.67 15.99 1.75
N TYR A 57 -1.61 14.83 1.11
CA TYR A 57 -2.79 14.09 0.67
C TYR A 57 -3.01 12.82 1.52
N PRO A 58 -3.88 12.85 2.54
CA PRO A 58 -4.04 11.75 3.48
C PRO A 58 -4.62 10.47 2.87
N LEU A 59 -5.22 10.56 1.69
CA LEU A 59 -5.74 9.41 0.93
C LEU A 59 -4.71 8.79 -0.02
N ALA A 60 -3.45 9.25 0.02
CA ALA A 60 -2.34 8.62 -0.69
C ALA A 60 -1.72 7.50 0.16
N ILE A 61 -1.46 6.37 -0.50
CA ILE A 61 -0.72 5.23 0.06
C ILE A 61 0.51 4.98 -0.80
N LEU A 62 1.68 4.91 -0.17
CA LEU A 62 2.93 4.50 -0.82
C LEU A 62 3.24 3.07 -0.39
N THR A 63 3.54 2.17 -1.34
CA THR A 63 3.84 0.76 -1.03
C THR A 63 5.30 0.37 -1.32
N PRO A 64 6.32 1.06 -0.76
CA PRO A 64 7.71 0.82 -1.14
C PRO A 64 8.23 -0.54 -0.70
N ASN A 65 8.97 -1.20 -1.59
CA ASN A 65 9.87 -2.29 -1.24
C ASN A 65 11.15 -1.75 -0.56
N VAL A 66 12.04 -2.64 -0.11
CA VAL A 66 13.27 -2.26 0.60
C VAL A 66 14.12 -1.22 -0.16
N ASN A 67 14.23 -1.33 -1.48
CA ASN A 67 15.05 -0.41 -2.28
C ASN A 67 14.32 0.92 -2.54
N GLU A 68 13.03 0.86 -2.83
CA GLU A 68 12.18 2.07 -2.98
C GLU A 68 12.14 2.87 -1.68
N TYR A 69 12.03 2.19 -0.54
CA TYR A 69 12.03 2.81 0.79
C TYR A 69 13.36 3.49 1.08
N LYS A 70 14.50 2.84 0.77
CA LYS A 70 15.83 3.46 0.88
C LYS A 70 15.93 4.78 0.11
N ARG A 71 15.46 4.78 -1.14
CA ARG A 71 15.46 5.99 -1.97
C ARG A 71 14.56 7.08 -1.38
N LEU A 72 13.38 6.71 -0.89
CA LEU A 72 12.43 7.64 -0.30
C LEU A 72 12.98 8.27 0.99
N VAL A 73 13.59 7.47 1.88
CA VAL A 73 14.27 7.95 3.10
C VAL A 73 15.40 8.91 2.76
N GLN A 74 16.27 8.55 1.81
CA GLN A 74 17.37 9.41 1.39
C GLN A 74 16.86 10.74 0.82
N LYS A 75 15.78 10.71 0.02
CA LYS A 75 15.23 11.90 -0.63
C LYS A 75 14.53 12.84 0.36
N VAL A 76 13.80 12.30 1.33
CA VAL A 76 12.94 13.08 2.24
C VAL A 76 13.68 13.44 3.52
N LEU A 77 14.32 12.46 4.16
CA LEU A 77 14.97 12.62 5.47
C LEU A 77 16.47 12.95 5.36
N ASN A 78 17.04 12.86 4.16
CA ASN A 78 18.46 13.10 3.90
C ASN A 78 19.38 12.24 4.79
N CYS A 79 19.00 10.98 5.00
CA CYS A 79 19.74 10.01 5.81
C CYS A 79 19.67 8.60 5.21
N GLU A 80 20.39 7.65 5.82
CA GLU A 80 20.31 6.23 5.47
C GLU A 80 19.20 5.52 6.24
N VAL A 81 18.80 4.34 5.76
CA VAL A 81 17.81 3.50 6.46
C VAL A 81 18.37 3.04 7.80
N ASN A 82 17.64 3.31 8.87
CA ASN A 82 17.96 2.88 10.21
C ASN A 82 17.09 1.67 10.57
N ASP A 83 17.64 0.47 10.48
CA ASP A 83 16.90 -0.75 10.83
C ASP A 83 16.74 -0.95 12.35
N GLN A 84 17.56 -0.29 13.19
CA GLN A 84 17.40 -0.34 14.65
C GLN A 84 16.19 0.49 15.12
N ASP A 85 15.95 1.64 14.49
CA ASP A 85 14.79 2.49 14.72
C ASP A 85 13.86 2.55 13.49
N ALA A 86 13.52 1.36 12.99
CA ALA A 86 12.65 1.24 11.82
C ALA A 86 11.27 1.91 12.02
N HIS A 87 10.75 1.87 13.25
CA HIS A 87 9.46 2.46 13.61
C HIS A 87 9.54 3.99 13.62
N GLY A 88 10.51 4.58 14.34
CA GLY A 88 10.67 6.04 14.43
C GLY A 88 10.99 6.67 13.08
N GLN A 89 11.83 6.01 12.28
CA GLN A 89 12.15 6.49 10.93
C GLN A 89 10.93 6.48 10.01
N LEU A 90 10.13 5.41 10.02
CA LEU A 90 8.93 5.31 9.19
C LEU A 90 7.87 6.35 9.60
N LEU A 91 7.68 6.55 10.90
CA LEU A 91 6.80 7.58 11.46
C LEU A 91 7.22 8.98 10.97
N SER A 92 8.50 9.29 11.11
CA SER A 92 9.08 10.57 10.70
C SER A 92 8.97 10.80 9.19
N LEU A 93 9.19 9.75 8.40
CA LEU A 93 9.06 9.81 6.94
C LEU A 93 7.64 10.16 6.51
N ALA A 94 6.63 9.46 7.04
CA ALA A 94 5.23 9.72 6.73
C ALA A 94 4.79 11.13 7.17
N LYS A 95 5.22 11.59 8.36
CA LYS A 95 4.97 12.98 8.81
C LYS A 95 5.59 14.01 7.87
N GLN A 96 6.85 13.82 7.47
CA GLN A 96 7.57 14.75 6.59
C GLN A 96 6.95 14.88 5.20
N ILE A 97 6.42 13.79 4.63
CA ILE A 97 5.73 13.85 3.33
C ILE A 97 4.36 14.55 3.47
N GLY A 98 3.83 14.69 4.69
CA GLY A 98 2.57 15.39 4.96
C GLY A 98 1.39 14.45 5.24
N GLY A 99 1.62 13.40 6.04
CA GLY A 99 0.56 12.52 6.54
C GLY A 99 0.05 11.50 5.51
N VAL A 100 0.88 11.15 4.52
CA VAL A 100 0.59 10.03 3.62
C VAL A 100 0.77 8.72 4.37
N THR A 101 0.02 7.69 3.96
CA THR A 101 0.24 6.35 4.51
C THR A 101 1.36 5.64 3.76
N ILE A 102 2.28 5.03 4.48
CA ILE A 102 3.40 4.27 3.91
C ILE A 102 3.30 2.83 4.41
N LEU A 103 3.16 1.90 3.48
CA LEU A 103 3.28 0.46 3.68
C LEU A 103 4.68 0.02 3.22
N ARG A 104 5.63 -0.02 4.15
CA ARG A 104 6.98 -0.53 3.92
C ARG A 104 6.94 -2.05 3.85
N LYS A 105 7.14 -2.61 2.66
CA LYS A 105 7.18 -4.06 2.41
C LYS A 105 8.46 -4.67 2.97
N GLY A 106 8.37 -5.79 3.68
CA GLY A 106 9.52 -6.45 4.30
C GLY A 106 9.25 -7.87 4.83
N MET A 107 10.15 -8.39 5.67
CA MET A 107 9.91 -9.64 6.40
C MET A 107 8.61 -9.55 7.21
N SER A 108 8.48 -8.44 7.94
CA SER A 108 7.21 -7.91 8.44
C SER A 108 6.93 -6.61 7.70
N ASP A 109 5.68 -6.37 7.33
CA ASP A 109 5.30 -5.09 6.74
C ASP A 109 5.08 -4.08 7.86
N LEU A 110 5.67 -2.90 7.72
CA LEU A 110 5.45 -1.78 8.63
C LEU A 110 4.57 -0.75 7.93
N ILE A 111 3.57 -0.26 8.65
CA ILE A 111 2.53 0.62 8.11
C ILE A 111 2.44 1.83 9.02
N SER A 112 2.49 3.02 8.44
CA SER A 112 2.37 4.28 9.18
C SER A 112 1.64 5.32 8.37
N ASP A 113 0.73 6.05 9.01
CA ASP A 113 0.09 7.26 8.49
C ASP A 113 0.77 8.55 8.98
N GLY A 114 1.89 8.40 9.67
CA GLY A 114 2.60 9.48 10.32
C GLY A 114 2.26 9.59 11.80
N GLU A 115 1.11 9.14 12.31
CA GLU A 115 0.80 9.26 13.74
C GLU A 115 1.06 7.96 14.52
N ILE A 116 0.80 6.82 13.89
CA ILE A 116 1.03 5.51 14.50
C ILE A 116 1.79 4.58 13.56
N VAL A 117 2.51 3.62 14.13
CA VAL A 117 3.12 2.53 13.37
C VAL A 117 2.45 1.21 13.75
N LYS A 118 2.03 0.44 12.76
CA LYS A 118 1.51 -0.92 12.90
C LYS A 118 2.38 -1.89 12.11
N SER A 119 2.40 -3.15 12.52
CA SER A 119 3.14 -4.21 11.84
C SER A 119 2.22 -5.36 11.48
N VAL A 120 2.44 -5.93 10.31
CA VAL A 120 1.81 -7.19 9.86
C VAL A 120 2.94 -8.21 9.68
N SER A 121 2.98 -9.19 10.58
CA SER A 121 4.04 -10.20 10.67
C SER A 121 3.53 -11.62 10.38
N ASN A 122 2.31 -11.75 9.85
CA ASN A 122 1.80 -13.04 9.39
C ASN A 122 2.79 -13.67 8.41
N TYR A 123 2.99 -14.97 8.54
CA TYR A 123 3.82 -15.72 7.62
C TYR A 123 3.25 -15.58 6.20
N GLY A 124 4.11 -15.16 5.28
CA GLY A 124 3.79 -14.99 3.87
C GLY A 124 4.31 -16.17 3.07
N SER A 125 5.34 -15.93 2.27
CA SER A 125 6.08 -16.98 1.57
C SER A 125 7.57 -16.62 1.55
N PRO A 126 8.48 -17.60 1.70
CA PRO A 126 9.90 -17.36 1.48
C PRO A 126 10.24 -17.22 -0.02
N ARG A 127 9.29 -17.52 -0.91
CA ARG A 127 9.43 -17.38 -2.36
C ARG A 127 8.94 -16.00 -2.82
N ARG A 128 9.86 -15.23 -3.41
CA ARG A 128 9.53 -13.93 -4.03
C ARG A 128 9.16 -14.08 -5.51
N CYS A 129 7.87 -14.04 -5.81
CA CYS A 129 7.36 -14.06 -7.18
C CYS A 129 7.29 -12.63 -7.74
N GLY A 130 7.55 -12.46 -9.05
CA GLY A 130 7.32 -11.19 -9.73
C GLY A 130 5.83 -10.89 -9.81
N GLY A 131 5.38 -9.71 -9.37
CA GLY A 131 3.96 -9.31 -9.38
C GLY A 131 3.23 -9.47 -8.04
N GLN A 132 3.89 -9.90 -6.96
CA GLN A 132 3.28 -9.87 -5.61
C GLN A 132 2.90 -8.45 -5.18
N GLY A 133 3.64 -7.42 -5.62
CA GLY A 133 3.31 -6.01 -5.38
C GLY A 133 2.00 -5.59 -6.03
N ASP A 134 1.69 -6.13 -7.22
CA ASP A 134 0.45 -5.84 -7.93
C ASP A 134 -0.76 -6.42 -7.18
N ILE A 135 -0.62 -7.65 -6.64
CA ILE A 135 -1.64 -8.24 -5.77
C ILE A 135 -1.82 -7.39 -4.51
N LEU A 136 -0.72 -6.94 -3.88
CA LEU A 136 -0.80 -6.11 -2.68
C LEU A 136 -1.53 -4.81 -2.95
N SER A 137 -1.10 -4.05 -3.96
CA SER A 137 -1.66 -2.75 -4.28
C SER A 137 -3.13 -2.85 -4.70
N GLY A 138 -3.51 -3.87 -5.48
CA GLY A 138 -4.90 -4.16 -5.79
C GLY A 138 -5.74 -4.51 -4.55
N SER A 139 -5.22 -5.37 -3.67
CA SER A 139 -5.92 -5.75 -2.43
C SER A 139 -6.12 -4.55 -1.50
N VAL A 140 -5.07 -3.74 -1.33
CA VAL A 140 -5.14 -2.50 -0.54
C VAL A 140 -6.19 -1.54 -1.12
N ALA A 141 -6.32 -1.44 -2.45
CA ALA A 141 -7.32 -0.58 -3.10
C ALA A 141 -8.75 -0.98 -2.73
N VAL A 142 -9.04 -2.28 -2.77
CA VAL A 142 -10.37 -2.83 -2.45
C VAL A 142 -10.69 -2.58 -0.97
N PHE A 143 -9.79 -2.96 -0.05
CA PHE A 143 -10.04 -2.78 1.37
C PHE A 143 -10.12 -1.31 1.79
N LEU A 144 -9.32 -0.43 1.17
CA LEU A 144 -9.42 1.01 1.38
C LEU A 144 -10.78 1.56 0.95
N SER A 145 -11.27 1.16 -0.23
CA SER A 145 -12.58 1.55 -0.73
C SER A 145 -13.68 1.12 0.24
N TRP A 146 -13.69 -0.14 0.66
CA TRP A 146 -14.68 -0.65 1.62
C TRP A 146 -14.59 0.02 2.99
N ALA A 147 -13.38 0.20 3.53
CA ALA A 147 -13.19 0.90 4.81
C ALA A 147 -13.73 2.34 4.74
N ARG A 148 -13.48 3.04 3.63
CA ARG A 148 -13.96 4.40 3.44
C ARG A 148 -15.49 4.45 3.31
N GLN A 149 -16.09 3.55 2.53
CA GLN A 149 -17.55 3.45 2.41
C GLN A 149 -18.21 3.15 3.76
N LEU A 150 -17.63 2.25 4.56
CA LEU A 150 -18.12 1.92 5.90
C LEU A 150 -18.06 3.13 6.84
N ILE A 151 -16.96 3.89 6.82
CA ILE A 151 -16.81 5.09 7.67
C ILE A 151 -17.83 6.14 7.25
N LEU A 152 -17.98 6.42 5.95
CA LEU A 152 -18.95 7.39 5.42
C LEU A 152 -20.40 6.99 5.73
N ALA A 153 -20.74 5.71 5.63
CA ALA A 153 -22.09 5.22 5.92
C ALA A 153 -22.45 5.29 7.42
N ASN A 154 -21.45 5.33 8.30
CA ASN A 154 -21.63 5.28 9.75
C ASN A 154 -21.22 6.57 10.47
N GLU A 155 -21.08 7.69 9.76
CA GLU A 155 -20.92 9.02 10.37
C GLU A 155 -22.13 9.33 11.27
N GLY A 156 -22.02 8.97 12.55
CA GLY A 156 -23.06 9.16 13.58
C GLY A 156 -23.16 8.06 14.65
N ASN A 157 -22.66 6.84 14.43
CA ASN A 157 -22.99 5.69 15.31
C ASN A 157 -21.83 4.75 15.70
N LEU A 158 -20.56 5.12 15.54
CA LEU A 158 -19.45 4.22 15.83
C LEU A 158 -18.80 4.42 17.22
N ILE A 159 -18.77 3.32 17.98
CA ILE A 159 -17.86 3.06 19.11
C ILE A 159 -16.43 2.70 18.60
N ILE A 160 -16.27 2.55 17.28
CA ILE A 160 -14.99 2.23 16.64
C ILE A 160 -14.10 3.48 16.72
N SER A 161 -12.97 3.35 17.43
CA SER A 161 -11.86 4.32 17.44
C SER A 161 -11.62 4.86 16.02
N PRO A 162 -11.45 6.19 15.82
CA PRO A 162 -11.30 6.81 14.51
C PRO A 162 -10.04 6.28 13.81
N THR A 163 -10.20 5.14 13.13
CA THR A 163 -9.08 4.43 12.52
C THR A 163 -9.01 4.86 11.07
N ASN A 164 -7.86 5.39 10.67
CA ASN A 164 -7.63 5.89 9.33
C ASN A 164 -7.91 4.79 8.28
N PRO A 165 -8.82 5.01 7.30
CA PRO A 165 -9.19 3.99 6.31
C PRO A 165 -7.99 3.49 5.48
N THR A 166 -6.98 4.32 5.26
CA THR A 166 -5.74 3.90 4.57
C THR A 166 -4.94 2.90 5.40
N MET A 167 -4.88 3.07 6.72
CA MET A 167 -4.24 2.13 7.64
C MET A 167 -4.98 0.79 7.63
N LEU A 168 -6.31 0.81 7.69
CA LEU A 168 -7.14 -0.40 7.60
C LEU A 168 -6.92 -1.14 6.27
N GLY A 169 -6.95 -0.41 5.16
CA GLY A 169 -6.70 -0.95 3.83
C GLY A 169 -5.32 -1.60 3.71
N CYS A 170 -4.28 -0.94 4.23
CA CYS A 170 -2.92 -1.48 4.25
C CYS A 170 -2.80 -2.77 5.08
N ILE A 171 -3.38 -2.78 6.29
CA ILE A 171 -3.32 -3.93 7.20
C ILE A 171 -4.04 -5.12 6.59
N ALA A 172 -5.27 -4.93 6.12
CA ALA A 172 -6.07 -5.99 5.51
C ALA A 172 -5.45 -6.51 4.21
N GLY A 173 -4.97 -5.62 3.34
CA GLY A 173 -4.30 -6.00 2.08
C GLY A 173 -3.01 -6.77 2.31
N SER A 174 -2.18 -6.35 3.27
CA SER A 174 -0.96 -7.07 3.66
C SER A 174 -1.28 -8.45 4.24
N ALA A 175 -2.25 -8.54 5.15
CA ALA A 175 -2.67 -9.81 5.74
C ALA A 175 -3.19 -10.80 4.69
N LEU A 176 -4.04 -10.34 3.76
CA LEU A 176 -4.58 -11.15 2.68
C LEU A 176 -3.47 -11.69 1.77
N LEU A 177 -2.58 -10.82 1.28
CA LEU A 177 -1.46 -11.24 0.43
C LEU A 177 -0.58 -12.27 1.13
N ARG A 178 -0.22 -12.02 2.40
CA ARG A 178 0.63 -12.94 3.17
C ARG A 178 -0.03 -14.30 3.33
N LYS A 179 -1.31 -14.34 3.72
CA LYS A 179 -2.07 -15.58 3.84
C LYS A 179 -2.15 -16.34 2.50
N ALA A 180 -2.48 -15.65 1.41
CA ALA A 180 -2.56 -16.26 0.09
C ALA A 180 -1.21 -16.79 -0.40
N ALA A 181 -0.14 -16.03 -0.17
CA ALA A 181 1.22 -16.45 -0.49
C ALA A 181 1.65 -17.68 0.33
N SER A 182 1.24 -17.77 1.59
CA SER A 182 1.49 -18.93 2.45
C SER A 182 0.80 -20.17 1.93
N LEU A 183 -0.48 -20.08 1.60
CA LEU A 183 -1.24 -21.22 1.06
C LEU A 183 -0.67 -21.69 -0.29
N ALA A 184 -0.38 -20.75 -1.20
CA ALA A 184 0.23 -21.08 -2.49
C ALA A 184 1.60 -21.74 -2.31
N PHE A 185 2.42 -21.24 -1.38
CA PHE A 185 3.73 -21.84 -1.08
C PHE A 185 3.62 -23.19 -0.39
N GLU A 186 2.59 -23.42 0.42
CA GLU A 186 2.37 -24.71 1.05
C GLU A 186 2.21 -25.82 0.01
N ASP A 187 1.46 -25.55 -1.07
CA ASP A 187 1.23 -26.47 -2.19
C ASP A 187 2.41 -26.52 -3.18
N ARG A 188 2.80 -25.36 -3.71
CA ARG A 188 3.76 -25.26 -4.83
C ARG A 188 5.22 -25.18 -4.41
N LYS A 189 5.51 -24.89 -3.14
CA LYS A 189 6.88 -24.72 -2.61
C LYS A 189 7.72 -23.82 -3.53
N ARG A 190 8.86 -24.31 -4.03
CA ARG A 190 9.78 -23.54 -4.89
C ARG A 190 9.18 -23.13 -6.23
N SER A 191 8.19 -23.87 -6.74
CA SER A 191 7.54 -23.56 -8.02
C SER A 191 6.41 -22.55 -7.91
N THR A 192 6.15 -21.99 -6.71
CA THR A 192 5.12 -20.94 -6.53
C THR A 192 5.37 -19.78 -7.50
N LEU A 193 4.31 -19.42 -8.22
CA LEU A 193 4.19 -18.26 -9.09
C LEU A 193 3.14 -17.30 -8.53
N THR A 194 3.06 -16.12 -9.11
CA THR A 194 2.06 -15.10 -8.70
C THR A 194 0.64 -15.54 -9.05
N THR A 195 0.44 -16.31 -10.11
CA THR A 195 -0.86 -16.90 -10.46
C THR A 195 -1.36 -17.88 -9.39
N ASP A 196 -0.48 -18.69 -8.79
CA ASP A 196 -0.86 -19.58 -7.69
C ASP A 196 -1.33 -18.78 -6.46
N ILE A 197 -0.72 -17.62 -6.21
CA ILE A 197 -1.14 -16.71 -5.12
C ILE A 197 -2.52 -16.14 -5.42
N ILE A 198 -2.81 -15.76 -6.67
CA ILE A 198 -4.12 -15.26 -7.10
C ILE A 198 -5.21 -16.32 -6.86
N GLU A 199 -4.94 -17.58 -7.21
CA GLU A 199 -5.88 -18.70 -6.98
C GLU A 199 -6.21 -18.90 -5.48
N CYS A 200 -5.28 -18.54 -4.59
CA CYS A 200 -5.48 -18.64 -3.15
C CYS A 200 -6.19 -17.43 -2.51
N LEU A 201 -6.43 -16.33 -3.25
CA LEU A 201 -7.00 -15.10 -2.68
C LEU A 201 -8.40 -15.32 -2.09
N GLY A 202 -9.30 -16.00 -2.82
CA GLY A 202 -10.67 -16.23 -2.37
C GLY A 202 -10.73 -17.03 -1.07
N ARG A 203 -10.01 -18.16 -1.02
CA ARG A 203 -9.90 -18.98 0.20
C ARG A 203 -9.25 -18.21 1.36
N SER A 204 -8.24 -17.40 1.07
CA SER A 204 -7.56 -16.59 2.09
C SER A 204 -8.48 -15.52 2.66
N LEU A 205 -9.33 -14.92 1.82
CA LEU A 205 -10.31 -13.94 2.26
C LEU A 205 -11.35 -14.60 3.15
N GLU A 206 -11.88 -15.76 2.77
CA GLU A 206 -12.85 -16.54 3.56
C GLU A 206 -12.27 -16.93 4.94
N ASP A 207 -11.00 -17.33 4.99
CA ASP A 207 -10.32 -17.66 6.25
C ASP A 207 -10.18 -16.44 7.18
N ILE A 208 -10.01 -15.23 6.63
CA ILE A 208 -9.80 -13.98 7.38
C ILE A 208 -11.13 -13.31 7.75
N CYS A 209 -12.09 -13.33 6.82
CA CYS A 209 -13.38 -12.69 6.91
C CYS A 209 -14.41 -13.62 6.24
N PRO A 210 -14.95 -14.59 6.99
CA PRO A 210 -15.91 -15.55 6.47
C PRO A 210 -17.18 -14.86 5.96
N ALA A 211 -17.76 -15.38 4.88
CA ALA A 211 -19.07 -14.95 4.42
C ALA A 211 -20.14 -15.36 5.46
N CYS A 212 -21.03 -14.42 5.80
CA CYS A 212 -22.15 -14.64 6.71
C CYS A 212 -23.29 -15.45 6.07
#